data_AF-A0A436F307-F1
#
_entry.id   AF-A0A436F307-F1
#
_cell.length_a   1.000
_cell.length_b   1.000
_cell.length_c   1.000
_cell.angle_alpha   90.00
_cell.angle_beta   90.00
_cell.angle_gamma   90.00
#
_symmetry.space_group_name_H-M   'P 1'
#
loop_
_entity.id
_entity.type
_entity.pdbx_description
1 polymer ?
#
loop_
_entity_poly.entity_id
_entity_poly.type
_entity_poly.pdbx_seq_one_letter_code
_entity_poly.pdbx_strand_id
1 'polypeptide(L)'
;MPLPILALAIASFCIGTTEFVIMGLLPEVAADLGVSIPSAGLLVTGYALGVVFGAPIVAMATAHLPRKPVLVGLAVLFVIGNLFCAISPNYWTLMAARVFTAFG
;
A
#
# COMPACT_ATOMS: atom_id res chain seq x y z
N MET A 1 21.66 -17.46 -3.62
CA MET A 1 21.11 -16.13 -3.96
C MET A 1 21.59 -15.13 -2.91
N PRO A 2 21.95 -13.89 -3.28
CA PRO A 2 22.36 -12.88 -2.32
C PRO A 2 21.20 -12.54 -1.36
N LEU A 3 21.45 -12.49 -0.05
CA LEU A 3 20.46 -12.11 0.97
C LEU A 3 19.65 -10.84 0.64
N PRO A 4 20.26 -9.76 0.09
CA PRO A 4 19.53 -8.55 -0.27
C PRO A 4 18.47 -8.76 -1.36
N ILE A 5 18.73 -9.64 -2.33
CA ILE A 5 17.78 -9.92 -3.42
C ILE A 5 16.60 -10.72 -2.88
N LEU A 6 16.84 -11.65 -1.95
CA LEU A 6 15.77 -12.39 -1.29
C LEU A 6 14.88 -11.43 -0.47
N ALA A 7 15.47 -10.50 0.27
CA ALA A 7 14.72 -9.49 1.02
C ALA A 7 13.88 -8.59 0.10
N LEU A 8 14.43 -8.16 -1.04
CA LEU A 8 13.68 -7.38 -2.04
C LEU A 8 12.55 -8.20 -2.67
N ALA A 9 12.80 -9.47 -2.98
CA ALA A 9 11.78 -10.36 -3.54
C ALA A 9 10.60 -10.56 -2.56
N ILE A 10 10.90 -10.77 -1.27
CA ILE A 10 9.88 -10.88 -0.23
C ILE A 10 9.10 -9.57 -0.10
N ALA A 11 9.78 -8.42 -0.09
CA ALA A 11 9.13 -7.11 -0.03
C ALA A 11 8.18 -6.88 -1.21
N SER A 12 8.66 -7.10 -2.44
CA SER A 12 7.83 -6.98 -3.65
C SER A 12 6.66 -7.97 -3.65
N PHE A 13 6.86 -9.19 -3.13
CA PHE A 13 5.78 -10.16 -2.98
C PHE A 13 4.72 -9.70 -1.99
N CYS A 14 5.11 -9.16 -0.82
CA CYS A 14 4.18 -8.64 0.18
C CYS A 14 3.39 -7.44 -0.36
N ILE A 15 4.05 -6.52 -1.08
CA ILE A 15 3.41 -5.36 -1.72
C ILE A 15 2.39 -5.85 -2.75
N GLY A 16 2.80 -6.68 -3.70
CA GLY A 16 1.90 -7.23 -4.72
C GLY A 16 0.72 -8.00 -4.12
N THR A 17 0.97 -8.85 -3.12
CA THR A 17 -0.11 -9.58 -2.44
C THR A 17 -1.15 -8.63 -1.84
N THR A 18 -0.70 -7.57 -1.17
CA THR A 18 -1.60 -6.58 -0.54
C THR A 18 -2.45 -5.82 -1.55
N GLU A 19 -1.88 -5.49 -2.71
CA GLU A 19 -2.55 -4.75 -3.78
C GLU A 19 -3.54 -5.61 -4.57
N PHE A 20 -3.17 -6.85 -4.90
CA PHE A 20 -3.97 -7.70 -5.79
C PHE A 20 -5.02 -8.54 -5.04
N VAL A 21 -4.77 -8.93 -3.79
CA VAL A 21 -5.72 -9.77 -3.02
C VAL A 21 -7.05 -9.04 -2.80
N ILE A 22 -7.05 -7.71 -2.62
CA ILE A 22 -8.30 -6.96 -2.43
C ILE A 22 -9.25 -7.11 -3.62
N MET A 23 -8.73 -7.30 -4.84
CA MET A 23 -9.57 -7.45 -6.03
C MET A 23 -10.38 -8.76 -5.96
N GLY A 24 -9.80 -9.81 -5.36
CA GLY A 24 -10.49 -11.07 -5.10
C GLY A 24 -11.45 -11.00 -3.91
N LEU A 25 -11.19 -10.11 -2.94
CA LEU A 25 -12.00 -9.92 -1.73
C LEU A 25 -12.95 -8.72 -1.82
N LEU A 26 -13.12 -8.13 -3.01
CA LEU A 26 -13.98 -6.96 -3.23
C LEU A 26 -15.41 -7.13 -2.68
N PRO A 27 -16.09 -8.29 -2.90
CA PRO A 27 -17.41 -8.54 -2.35
C PRO A 27 -17.42 -8.60 -0.82
N GLU A 28 -16.45 -9.29 -0.19
CA GLU A 28 -16.31 -9.35 1.26
C GLU A 28 -16.03 -7.98 1.87
N VAL A 29 -15.12 -7.20 1.28
CA VAL A 29 -14.81 -5.83 1.73
C VAL A 29 -16.02 -4.91 1.61
N ALA A 30 -16.80 -5.04 0.53
CA ALA A 30 -18.02 -4.29 0.34
C ALA A 30 -19.07 -4.65 1.40
N ALA A 31 -19.23 -5.93 1.72
CA ALA A 31 -20.14 -6.43 2.75
C ALA A 31 -19.74 -5.97 4.15
N ASP A 32 -18.46 -6.06 4.50
CA ASP A 32 -17.92 -5.70 5.82
C ASP A 32 -18.01 -4.19 6.08
N LEU A 33 -17.79 -3.36 5.05
CA LEU A 33 -17.91 -1.90 5.13
C LEU A 33 -19.34 -1.39 4.90
N GLY A 34 -20.28 -2.26 4.54
CA GLY A 34 -21.66 -1.88 4.20
C GLY A 34 -21.79 -0.96 2.99
N VAL A 35 -20.86 -1.06 2.02
CA VAL A 35 -20.83 -0.23 0.81
C VAL A 35 -21.10 -1.04 -0.45
N SER A 36 -21.39 -0.36 -1.56
CA SER A 36 -21.55 -1.03 -2.85
C SER A 36 -20.22 -1.56 -3.40
N ILE A 37 -20.24 -2.63 -4.20
CA ILE A 37 -19.05 -3.18 -4.86
C ILE A 37 -18.30 -2.11 -5.69
N PRO A 38 -18.98 -1.23 -6.48
CA PRO A 38 -18.32 -0.12 -7.15
C PRO A 38 -17.58 0.82 -6.19
N SER A 39 -18.15 1.10 -5.02
CA SER A 39 -17.50 1.93 -3.99
C SER A 39 -16.27 1.25 -3.40
N ALA A 40 -16.32 -0.05 -3.14
CA ALA A 40 -15.15 -0.81 -2.72
C ALA A 40 -14.05 -0.82 -3.81
N GLY A 41 -14.43 -0.82 -5.09
CA GLY A 41 -13.50 -0.65 -6.22
C GLY A 41 -12.71 0.66 -6.17
N LEU A 42 -13.31 1.73 -5.66
CA LEU A 42 -12.60 3.01 -5.49
C LEU A 42 -11.46 2.93 -4.49
N LEU A 43 -11.42 1.96 -3.57
CA LEU A 43 -10.26 1.75 -2.68
C LEU A 43 -9.02 1.39 -3.48
N VAL A 44 -9.19 0.61 -4.56
CA VAL A 44 -8.11 0.26 -5.49
C VAL A 44 -7.70 1.48 -6.31
N THR A 45 -8.67 2.24 -6.82
CA THR A 45 -8.40 3.46 -7.59
C THR A 45 -7.70 4.53 -6.75
N GLY A 46 -8.14 4.74 -5.51
CA GLY A 46 -7.53 5.67 -4.56
C GLY A 46 -6.10 5.28 -4.23
N TYR A 47 -5.84 3.99 -4.00
CA TYR A 47 -4.49 3.46 -3.84
C TYR A 47 -3.62 3.71 -5.08
N ALA A 48 -4.14 3.41 -6.29
CA ALA A 48 -3.42 3.62 -7.54
C ALA A 48 -3.05 5.10 -7.76
N LEU A 49 -3.96 6.03 -7.45
CA LEU A 49 -3.66 7.47 -7.45
C LEU A 49 -2.56 7.81 -6.44
N GLY A 50 -2.65 7.25 -5.23
CA GLY A 50 -1.60 7.36 -4.22
C GLY A 50 -0.23 6.93 -4.74
N VAL A 51 -0.12 5.81 -5.46
CA VAL A 51 1.15 5.33 -6.05
C VAL A 51 1.62 6.26 -7.18
N VAL A 52 0.70 6.67 -8.06
CA VAL A 52 1.01 7.54 -9.22
C VAL A 52 1.64 8.86 -8.78
N PHE A 53 1.17 9.46 -7.68
CA PHE A 53 1.74 10.70 -7.15
C PHE A 53 2.86 10.44 -6.14
N GLY A 54 2.70 9.42 -5.30
CA GLY A 54 3.63 9.08 -4.23
C GLY A 54 4.99 8.63 -4.74
N ALA A 55 5.04 7.75 -5.74
CA ALA A 55 6.30 7.24 -6.26
C ALA A 55 7.21 8.36 -6.83
N PRO A 56 6.74 9.30 -7.67
CA PRO A 56 7.54 10.45 -8.09
C PRO A 56 7.97 11.36 -6.93
N ILE A 57 7.07 11.67 -6.00
CA ILE A 57 7.38 12.54 -4.86
C ILE A 57 8.49 11.93 -3.99
N VAL A 58 8.35 10.65 -3.65
CA VAL A 58 9.33 9.90 -2.88
C VAL A 58 10.64 9.77 -3.64
N ALA A 59 10.60 9.47 -4.95
CA ALA A 59 11.80 9.37 -5.78
C ALA A 59 12.57 10.69 -5.82
N MET A 60 11.88 11.83 -5.98
CA MET A 60 12.51 13.16 -5.94
C MET A 60 13.07 13.49 -4.55
N ALA A 61 12.30 13.24 -3.48
CA ALA A 61 12.70 13.53 -2.11
C ALA A 61 13.90 12.67 -1.64
N THR A 62 14.02 11.44 -2.16
CA THR A 62 15.07 10.49 -1.78
C THR A 62 16.23 10.41 -2.77
N ALA A 63 16.22 11.21 -3.84
CA ALA A 63 17.19 11.16 -4.93
C ALA A 63 18.66 11.29 -4.48
N HIS A 64 18.91 12.07 -3.42
CA HIS A 64 20.25 12.32 -2.88
C HIS A 64 20.60 11.45 -1.66
N LEU A 65 19.69 10.59 -1.22
CA LEU A 65 19.89 9.75 -0.04
C LEU A 65 20.51 8.39 -0.40
N PRO A 66 21.26 7.77 0.52
CA PRO A 66 21.77 6.42 0.31
C PRO A 66 20.61 5.41 0.18
N ARG A 67 20.70 4.49 -0.79
CA ARG A 67 19.59 3.58 -1.17
C ARG A 67 19.11 2.66 -0.05
N LYS A 68 20.02 2.17 0.80
CA LYS A 68 19.69 1.19 1.85
C LYS A 68 18.75 1.74 2.93
N PRO A 69 19.00 2.90 3.57
CA PRO A 69 18.06 3.47 4.53
C PRO A 69 16.75 3.93 3.89
N VAL A 70 16.77 4.36 2.63
CA VAL A 70 15.53 4.67 1.90
C VAL A 70 14.65 3.42 1.75
N LEU A 71 15.22 2.32 1.26
CA LEU A 71 14.48 1.05 1.12
C LEU A 71 13.92 0.53 2.45
N VAL A 72 14.69 0.65 3.54
CA VAL A 72 14.22 0.25 4.87
C VAL A 72 13.12 1.20 5.37
N GLY A 73 13.26 2.51 5.16
CA GLY A 73 12.25 3.49 5.54
C GLY A 73 10.92 3.28 4.81
N LEU A 74 10.98 3.00 3.50
CA LEU A 74 9.81 2.68 2.69
C LEU A 74 9.13 1.38 3.14
N ALA A 75 9.91 0.33 3.41
CA ALA A 75 9.37 -0.91 3.96
C ALA A 75 8.68 -0.71 5.32
N VAL A 76 9.24 0.13 6.20
CA VAL A 76 8.61 0.47 7.48
C VAL A 76 7.32 1.28 7.27
N LEU A 77 7.33 2.25 6.35
CA LEU A 77 6.15 3.04 6.00
C LEU A 77 5.01 2.15 5.46
N PHE A 78 5.35 1.20 4.59
CA PHE A 78 4.42 0.19 4.06
C PHE A 78 3.79 -0.65 5.17
N VAL A 79 4.60 -1.12 6.13
CA VAL A 79 4.10 -1.93 7.27
C VAL A 79 3.16 -1.10 8.15
N ILE A 80 3.54 0.14 8.48
CA ILE A 80 2.72 1.04 9.31
C ILE A 80 1.40 1.38 8.61
N GLY A 81 1.44 1.69 7.30
CA GLY A 81 0.22 1.96 6.53
C GLY A 81 -0.72 0.78 6.49
N ASN A 82 -0.20 -0.44 6.33
CA ASN A 82 -1.02 -1.65 6.40
C ASN A 82 -1.58 -1.91 7.80
N LEU A 83 -0.83 -1.59 8.85
CA LEU A 83 -1.35 -1.65 10.22
C LEU A 83 -2.53 -0.70 10.40
N PHE A 84 -2.45 0.52 9.84
CA PHE A 84 -3.58 1.46 9.82
C PHE A 84 -4.78 0.92 9.04
N CYS A 85 -4.57 0.24 7.91
CA CYS A 85 -5.65 -0.44 7.20
C CYS A 85 -6.34 -1.49 8.10
N ALA A 86 -5.56 -2.29 8.83
CA ALA A 86 -6.06 -3.35 9.68
C ALA A 86 -6.91 -2.85 10.86
N ILE A 87 -6.62 -1.65 11.40
CA ILE A 87 -7.38 -1.06 12.51
C ILE A 87 -8.49 -0.10 12.04
N SER A 88 -8.64 0.11 10.73
CA SER A 88 -9.58 1.10 10.20
C SER A 88 -11.03 0.63 10.39
N PRO A 89 -11.90 1.39 11.08
CA PRO A 89 -13.26 0.95 11.38
C PRO A 89 -14.24 1.23 10.23
N ASN A 90 -13.94 2.21 9.37
CA ASN A 90 -14.87 2.74 8.38
C ASN A 90 -14.21 2.88 6.99
N TYR A 91 -15.03 2.95 5.94
CA TYR A 91 -14.58 3.07 4.55
C TYR A 91 -13.59 4.24 4.32
N TRP A 92 -13.90 5.43 4.86
CA TRP A 92 -13.06 6.62 4.66
C TRP A 92 -11.71 6.51 5.38
N THR A 93 -11.68 5.89 6.56
CA THR A 93 -10.43 5.63 7.28
C THR A 93 -9.57 4.59 6.57
N LEU A 94 -10.21 3.56 5.98
CA LEU A 94 -9.52 2.57 5.16
C LEU A 94 -8.95 3.19 3.88
N MET A 95 -9.70 4.08 3.23
CA MET A 95 -9.25 4.83 2.05
C MET A 95 -8.04 5.70 2.38
N ALA A 96 -8.11 6.47 3.48
CA ALA A 96 -6.99 7.31 3.91
C ALA A 96 -5.75 6.47 4.22
N ALA A 97 -5.92 5.34 4.93
CA ALA A 97 -4.84 4.41 5.21
C ALA A 97 -4.23 3.86 3.90
N ARG A 98 -5.05 3.39 2.95
CA ARG A 98 -4.61 2.91 1.63
C ARG A 98 -3.77 3.96 0.88
N VAL A 99 -4.26 5.19 0.80
CA VAL A 99 -3.52 6.29 0.14
C VAL A 99 -2.20 6.56 0.85
N PHE A 100 -2.17 6.52 2.18
CA PHE A 100 -0.94 6.68 2.96
C PHE A 100 0.06 5.55 2.69
N THR A 101 -0.39 4.30 2.66
CA THR A 101 0.46 3.13 2.38
C THR A 101 1.06 3.18 0.98
N ALA A 102 0.42 3.85 0.02
CA ALA A 102 0.90 3.98 -1.36
C ALA A 102 2.19 4.83 -1.50
N PHE A 103 2.61 5.53 -0.45
CA PHE A 103 3.88 6.27 -0.41
C PHE A 103 5.07 5.41 0.05
N GLY A 104 4.85 4.19 0.55
CA GLY A 104 5.88 3.27 1.03
C GLY A 104 5.98 2.01 0.18
#